data_AF-A0A8B8AHX4-F1
#
_entry.id   AF-A0A8B8AHX4-F1
#
_cell.length_a   1.000
_cell.length_b   1.000
_cell.length_c   1.000
_cell.angle_alpha   90.00
_cell.angle_beta   90.00
_cell.angle_gamma   90.00
#
_symmetry.space_group_name_H-M   'P 1'
#
loop_
_entity.id
_entity.type
_entity.pdbx_description
1 polymer ?
#
loop_
_entity_poly.entity_id
_entity_poly.type
_entity_poly.pdbx_seq_one_letter_code
_entity_poly.pdbx_strand_id
1 'polypeptide(L)'
;MMKTVTVLMLCSVVVLGSKQNVKQCKYTDASGKTYDLSPLVSAKPFIWIQTLYVISDNKWDNLAADDIMNVTIQLSVCRNARPTISNNCSTNGSIYTVDKTNGCITWGDAEVAAFDQTPYKDGVFLQMFHGSVVDHPTKYSSNVYFICNPKVDVPKPVMEHVKAGTNQAHFRIETKYAC
;
A
#
# COMPACT_ATOMS: atom_id res chain seq x y z
N MET A 1 -0.74 62.44 -27.62
CA MET A 1 -0.97 60.98 -27.71
C MET A 1 -0.58 60.35 -26.38
N MET A 2 -1.54 60.21 -25.45
CA MET A 2 -1.34 59.48 -24.19
C MET A 2 -1.67 58.01 -24.42
N LYS A 3 -0.71 57.11 -24.14
CA LYS A 3 -0.94 55.67 -24.13
C LYS A 3 -1.26 55.24 -22.70
N THR A 4 -2.51 54.85 -22.48
CA THR A 4 -2.98 54.22 -21.25
C THR A 4 -2.37 52.82 -21.16
N VAL A 5 -1.59 52.54 -20.11
CA VAL A 5 -1.04 51.21 -19.84
C VAL A 5 -1.97 50.53 -18.83
N THR A 6 -2.76 49.57 -19.31
CA THR A 6 -3.61 48.73 -18.46
C THR A 6 -2.73 47.63 -17.87
N VAL A 7 -2.44 47.72 -16.56
CA VAL A 7 -1.73 46.68 -15.82
C VAL A 7 -2.73 45.59 -15.45
N LEU A 8 -2.66 44.45 -16.13
CA LEU A 8 -3.43 43.25 -15.80
C LEU A 8 -2.80 42.60 -14.55
N MET A 9 -3.44 42.76 -13.41
CA MET A 9 -3.05 42.10 -12.17
C MET A 9 -3.59 40.65 -12.23
N LEU A 10 -2.73 39.70 -12.60
CA LEU A 10 -3.04 38.27 -12.51
C LEU A 10 -3.11 37.87 -11.02
N CYS A 11 -4.32 37.63 -10.52
CA CYS A 11 -4.54 36.89 -9.28
C CYS A 11 -4.15 35.42 -9.50
N SER A 12 -2.91 35.07 -9.15
CA SER A 12 -2.50 33.68 -8.99
C SER A 12 -3.21 33.11 -7.77
N VAL A 13 -4.34 32.43 -7.98
CA VAL A 13 -4.95 31.56 -6.97
C VAL A 13 -3.96 30.42 -6.72
N VAL A 14 -3.17 30.55 -5.65
CA VAL A 14 -2.33 29.47 -5.16
C VAL A 14 -3.27 28.39 -4.63
N VAL A 15 -3.59 27.41 -5.47
CA VAL A 15 -4.19 26.16 -5.03
C VAL A 15 -3.12 25.49 -4.17
N LEU A 16 -3.19 25.70 -2.86
CA LEU A 16 -2.46 24.94 -1.86
C LEU A 16 -2.96 23.50 -1.97
N GLY A 17 -2.29 22.71 -2.82
CA GLY A 17 -2.53 21.28 -2.90
C GLY A 17 -2.43 20.70 -1.50
N SER A 18 -3.52 20.11 -1.04
CA SER A 18 -3.57 19.31 0.19
C SER A 18 -2.43 18.30 0.12
N LYS A 19 -1.43 18.48 0.99
CA LYS A 19 -0.23 17.64 1.02
C LYS A 19 -0.64 16.21 1.39
N GLN A 20 -0.76 15.34 0.39
CA GLN A 20 -0.75 13.90 0.61
C GLN A 20 0.60 13.56 1.27
N ASN A 21 0.57 13.09 2.51
CA ASN A 21 1.79 12.81 3.25
C ASN A 21 1.72 11.41 3.85
N VAL A 22 2.26 10.44 3.13
CA VAL A 22 2.37 9.05 3.61
C VAL A 22 3.09 8.99 4.95
N LYS A 23 4.08 9.85 5.20
CA LYS A 23 4.79 9.87 6.51
C LYS A 23 3.88 10.30 7.66
N GLN A 24 2.84 11.09 7.39
CA GLN A 24 1.81 11.44 8.39
C GLN A 24 0.65 10.44 8.42
N CYS A 25 0.60 9.50 7.47
CA CYS A 25 -0.47 8.53 7.29
C CYS A 25 -1.87 9.16 7.20
N LYS A 26 -1.93 10.33 6.52
CA LYS A 26 -3.16 11.07 6.28
C LYS A 26 -3.34 11.30 4.79
N TYR A 27 -4.58 11.17 4.35
CA TYR A 27 -4.97 11.36 2.96
C TYR A 27 -6.18 12.29 2.89
N THR A 28 -6.15 13.28 2.01
CA THR A 28 -7.30 14.15 1.73
C THR A 28 -7.71 13.94 0.28
N ASP A 29 -8.96 13.55 0.06
CA ASP A 29 -9.48 13.30 -1.29
C ASP A 29 -9.85 14.60 -2.03
N ALA A 30 -10.28 14.46 -3.28
CA ALA A 30 -10.70 15.58 -4.12
C ALA A 30 -11.95 16.32 -3.60
N SER A 31 -12.74 15.71 -2.71
CA SER A 31 -13.89 16.35 -2.06
C SER A 31 -13.47 17.21 -0.83
N GLY A 32 -12.21 17.10 -0.41
CA GLY A 32 -11.69 17.74 0.80
C GLY A 32 -11.87 16.91 2.06
N LYS A 33 -12.44 15.70 1.97
CA LYS A 33 -12.55 14.78 3.10
C LYS A 33 -11.17 14.24 3.45
N THR A 34 -10.81 14.30 4.73
CA THR A 34 -9.53 13.80 5.23
C THR A 34 -9.71 12.51 6.00
N TYR A 35 -8.95 11.50 5.62
CA TYR A 35 -8.84 10.19 6.24
C TYR A 35 -7.55 10.14 7.06
N ASP A 36 -7.67 9.74 8.33
CA ASP A 36 -6.54 9.62 9.25
C ASP A 36 -6.27 8.16 9.58
N LEU A 37 -5.32 7.56 8.87
CA LEU A 37 -4.91 6.18 9.06
C LEU A 37 -3.81 6.04 10.12
N SER A 38 -3.36 7.14 10.75
CA SER A 38 -2.33 7.09 11.80
C SER A 38 -2.65 6.15 12.98
N PRO A 39 -3.91 5.90 13.38
CA PRO A 39 -4.21 4.88 14.39
C PRO A 39 -3.86 3.45 13.97
N LEU A 40 -3.73 3.19 12.66
CA LEU A 40 -3.26 1.91 12.12
C LEU A 40 -1.74 1.78 12.14
N VAL A 41 -1.02 2.89 12.37
CA VAL A 41 0.43 2.93 12.55
C VAL A 41 0.75 2.47 13.98
N SER A 42 0.51 1.19 14.22
CA SER A 42 0.76 0.52 15.49
C SER A 42 2.27 0.31 15.71
N ALA A 43 2.73 0.19 16.97
CA ALA A 43 4.10 -0.22 17.27
C ALA A 43 4.46 -1.59 16.67
N LYS A 44 3.47 -2.49 16.50
CA LYS A 44 3.63 -3.82 15.91
C LYS A 44 2.93 -3.92 14.54
N PRO A 45 3.54 -4.60 13.55
CA PRO A 45 2.85 -4.87 12.29
C PRO A 45 1.68 -5.84 12.48
N PHE A 46 0.74 -5.85 11.54
CA PHE A 46 -0.20 -6.95 11.39
C PHE A 46 0.57 -8.19 10.95
N ILE A 47 0.34 -9.33 11.61
CA ILE A 47 0.95 -10.61 11.26
C ILE A 47 -0.14 -11.68 11.24
N TRP A 48 -0.26 -12.41 10.14
CA TRP A 48 -1.21 -13.51 10.01
C TRP A 48 -0.69 -14.58 9.06
N ILE A 49 -1.29 -15.77 9.12
CA ILE A 49 -1.07 -16.84 8.15
C ILE A 49 -2.27 -16.88 7.22
N GLN A 50 -2.03 -17.03 5.92
CA GLN A 50 -3.08 -17.16 4.93
C GLN A 50 -2.72 -18.25 3.93
N THR A 51 -3.72 -19.05 3.58
CA THR A 51 -3.63 -19.99 2.47
C THR A 51 -3.89 -19.24 1.17
N LEU A 52 -2.95 -19.32 0.24
CA LEU A 52 -3.04 -18.73 -1.09
C LEU A 52 -3.13 -19.84 -2.13
N TYR A 53 -3.93 -19.59 -3.16
CA TYR A 53 -4.11 -20.49 -4.29
C TYR A 53 -3.37 -19.90 -5.49
N VAL A 54 -2.39 -20.63 -6.02
CA VAL A 54 -1.68 -20.23 -7.23
C VAL A 54 -2.53 -20.69 -8.41
N ILE A 55 -3.31 -19.77 -8.98
CA ILE A 55 -3.98 -20.02 -10.26
C ILE A 55 -2.89 -19.93 -11.34
N SER A 56 -2.71 -21.02 -12.08
CA SER A 56 -1.60 -21.34 -13.01
C SER A 56 -0.96 -20.16 -13.77
N ASP A 57 0.34 -20.32 -14.06
CA ASP A 57 1.28 -19.40 -14.75
C ASP A 57 1.91 -18.28 -13.91
N ASN A 58 1.35 -17.91 -12.76
CA ASN A 58 1.99 -16.96 -11.84
C ASN A 58 2.93 -17.68 -10.86
N LYS A 59 4.07 -18.18 -11.33
CA LYS A 59 5.14 -18.62 -10.41
C LYS A 59 5.68 -17.39 -9.70
N TRP A 60 5.63 -17.38 -8.37
CA TRP A 60 6.20 -16.31 -7.58
C TRP A 60 7.66 -16.70 -7.34
N ASP A 61 8.61 -16.01 -7.97
CA ASP A 61 10.01 -16.45 -8.10
C ASP A 61 10.71 -16.79 -6.78
N ASN A 62 10.20 -16.27 -5.65
CA ASN A 62 10.75 -16.50 -4.31
C ASN A 62 9.80 -17.25 -3.36
N LEU A 63 8.71 -17.84 -3.86
CA LEU A 63 7.77 -18.67 -3.10
C LEU A 63 7.50 -20.00 -3.84
N ALA A 64 7.10 -21.03 -3.11
CA ALA A 64 6.87 -22.37 -3.63
C ALA A 64 5.87 -22.40 -4.79
N ALA A 65 6.16 -23.18 -5.83
CA ALA A 65 5.23 -23.39 -6.94
C ALA A 65 4.21 -24.50 -6.61
N ASP A 66 3.52 -24.37 -5.47
CA ASP A 66 2.47 -25.30 -5.03
C ASP A 66 1.09 -24.71 -5.32
N ASP A 67 0.13 -25.53 -5.75
CA ASP A 67 -1.27 -25.12 -6.00
C ASP A 67 -1.93 -24.47 -4.77
N ILE A 68 -1.44 -24.82 -3.58
CA ILE A 68 -1.87 -24.29 -2.30
C ILE A 68 -0.63 -24.02 -1.44
N MET A 69 -0.42 -22.77 -1.04
CA MET A 69 0.68 -22.38 -0.15
C MET A 69 0.16 -21.68 1.10
N ASN A 70 0.73 -22.03 2.26
CA ASN A 70 0.51 -21.28 3.50
C ASN A 70 1.62 -20.26 3.65
N VAL A 71 1.29 -18.98 3.47
CA VAL A 71 2.23 -17.88 3.67
C VAL A 71 1.98 -17.21 5.01
N THR A 72 3.06 -16.83 5.67
CA THR A 72 3.02 -15.88 6.78
C THR A 72 3.19 -14.49 6.20
N ILE A 73 2.29 -13.58 6.53
CA ILE A 73 2.26 -12.22 6.00
C ILE A 73 2.53 -11.25 7.16
N GLN A 74 3.35 -10.25 6.90
CA GLN A 74 3.55 -9.11 7.79
C GLN A 74 3.21 -7.82 7.03
N LEU A 75 2.39 -6.96 7.60
CA LEU A 75 1.99 -5.68 7.00
C LEU A 75 2.11 -4.56 8.03
N SER A 76 2.89 -3.53 7.71
CA SER A 76 2.89 -2.23 8.37
C SER A 76 2.16 -1.21 7.50
N VAL A 77 1.49 -0.25 8.14
CA VAL A 77 0.78 0.83 7.46
C VAL A 77 1.64 2.10 7.53
N CYS A 78 1.82 2.75 6.38
CA CYS A 78 2.51 4.05 6.23
C CYS A 78 3.96 4.13 6.74
N ARG A 79 4.61 3.00 7.04
CA ARG A 79 6.00 2.96 7.48
C ARG A 79 6.64 1.63 7.13
N ASN A 80 7.94 1.66 6.89
CA ASN A 80 8.73 0.44 6.84
C ASN A 80 8.85 -0.16 8.25
N ALA A 81 8.95 -1.47 8.31
CA ALA A 81 9.22 -2.18 9.54
C ALA A 81 10.12 -3.38 9.25
N ARG A 82 11.04 -3.66 10.16
CA ARG A 82 11.87 -4.86 10.04
C ARG A 82 10.97 -6.11 10.03
N PRO A 83 11.21 -7.07 9.13
CA PRO A 83 10.47 -8.33 9.14
C PRO A 83 10.81 -9.11 10.42
N THR A 84 9.79 -9.41 11.21
CA THR A 84 9.88 -10.28 12.39
C THR A 84 9.48 -11.71 12.07
N ILE A 85 8.81 -11.91 10.91
CA ILE A 85 8.36 -13.21 10.43
C ILE A 85 9.49 -14.04 9.79
N SER A 86 10.61 -13.42 9.41
CA SER A 86 11.80 -14.08 8.87
C SER A 86 13.00 -13.14 8.88
N ASN A 87 14.19 -13.71 9.06
CA ASN A 87 15.46 -12.99 8.94
C ASN A 87 15.98 -12.94 7.48
N ASN A 88 15.35 -13.66 6.55
CA ASN A 88 15.83 -13.81 5.17
C ASN A 88 15.28 -12.76 4.20
N CYS A 89 14.46 -11.83 4.68
CA CYS A 89 14.00 -10.70 3.89
C CYS A 89 15.13 -9.66 3.79
N SER A 90 15.81 -9.61 2.66
CA SER A 90 16.99 -8.75 2.44
C SER A 90 16.64 -7.27 2.22
N THR A 91 15.38 -6.96 1.92
CA THR A 91 14.95 -5.61 1.54
C THR A 91 14.11 -4.98 2.66
N ASN A 92 14.40 -3.72 2.97
CA ASN A 92 13.55 -2.94 3.87
C ASN A 92 12.22 -2.64 3.18
N GLY A 93 11.12 -2.65 3.92
CA GLY A 93 9.80 -2.51 3.33
C GLY A 93 8.69 -2.52 4.36
N SER A 94 7.47 -2.41 3.86
CA SER A 94 6.26 -2.29 4.67
C SER A 94 5.49 -3.61 4.73
N ILE A 95 5.58 -4.43 3.68
CA ILE A 95 4.80 -5.65 3.53
C ILE A 95 5.70 -6.81 3.12
N TYR A 96 5.56 -7.93 3.81
CA TYR A 96 6.36 -9.14 3.59
C TYR A 96 5.46 -10.37 3.51
N THR A 97 5.83 -11.32 2.64
CA THR A 97 5.29 -12.69 2.69
C THR A 97 6.44 -13.69 2.75
N VAL A 98 6.27 -14.72 3.58
CA VAL A 98 7.25 -15.78 3.78
C VAL A 98 6.53 -17.12 3.73
N ASP A 99 7.04 -18.06 2.94
CA ASP A 99 6.69 -19.47 3.07
C ASP A 99 7.80 -20.23 3.83
N LYS A 100 7.52 -21.49 4.17
CA LYS A 100 8.48 -22.32 4.93
C LYS A 100 9.64 -22.85 4.08
N THR A 101 9.61 -22.71 2.76
CA THR A 101 10.42 -23.53 1.85
C THR A 101 11.40 -22.70 1.02
N ASN A 102 10.98 -21.54 0.50
CA ASN A 102 11.61 -20.93 -0.68
C ASN A 102 11.92 -19.43 -0.57
N GLY A 103 11.45 -18.70 0.45
CA GLY A 103 12.01 -17.37 0.71
C GLY A 103 11.06 -16.32 1.24
N CYS A 104 11.49 -15.06 1.08
CA CYS A 104 10.76 -13.87 1.51
C CYS A 104 10.58 -12.91 0.36
N ILE A 105 9.34 -12.46 0.13
CA ILE A 105 9.02 -11.38 -0.79
C ILE A 105 8.70 -10.13 0.01
N THR A 106 9.33 -9.02 -0.35
CA THR A 106 8.94 -7.68 0.07
C THR A 106 8.01 -7.10 -0.99
N TRP A 107 6.80 -6.70 -0.64
CA TRP A 107 5.78 -6.24 -1.59
C TRP A 107 5.71 -4.71 -1.73
N GLY A 108 6.63 -4.00 -1.11
CA GLY A 108 6.76 -2.56 -1.30
C GLY A 108 7.36 -1.84 -0.11
N ASP A 109 7.78 -0.62 -0.37
CA ASP A 109 8.43 0.31 0.52
C ASP A 109 7.50 1.50 0.78
N ALA A 110 7.25 1.80 2.05
CA ALA A 110 6.39 2.90 2.46
C ALA A 110 7.01 4.29 2.22
N GLU A 111 8.33 4.39 2.05
CA GLU A 111 9.03 5.66 1.80
C GLU A 111 8.77 6.22 0.41
N VAL A 112 8.44 5.35 -0.55
CA VAL A 112 8.08 5.70 -1.93
C VAL A 112 6.60 5.44 -2.23
N ALA A 113 5.80 5.17 -1.20
CA ALA A 113 4.39 4.91 -1.36
C ALA A 113 3.61 6.19 -1.70
N ALA A 114 2.44 6.01 -2.31
CA ALA A 114 1.55 7.08 -2.70
C ALA A 114 0.11 6.74 -2.29
N PHE A 115 -0.61 7.74 -1.78
CA PHE A 115 -2.04 7.63 -1.61
C PHE A 115 -2.74 8.02 -2.90
N ASP A 116 -3.88 7.40 -3.17
CA ASP A 116 -4.75 7.72 -4.28
C ASP A 116 -6.21 7.46 -3.89
N GLN A 117 -7.13 7.86 -4.76
CA GLN A 117 -8.55 7.60 -4.62
C GLN A 117 -8.80 6.09 -4.76
N THR A 118 -9.52 5.52 -3.80
CA THR A 118 -9.98 4.15 -3.91
C THR A 118 -11.00 4.02 -5.04
N PRO A 119 -10.98 2.91 -5.81
CA PRO A 119 -12.03 2.61 -6.78
C PRO A 119 -13.38 2.31 -6.10
N TYR A 120 -13.37 2.03 -4.79
CA TYR A 120 -14.59 1.91 -3.98
C TYR A 120 -15.10 3.31 -3.59
N LYS A 121 -16.42 3.47 -3.37
CA LYS A 121 -16.99 4.80 -3.06
C LYS A 121 -16.45 5.42 -1.77
N ASP A 122 -16.09 4.60 -0.78
CA ASP A 122 -15.62 5.03 0.54
C ASP A 122 -14.34 4.29 0.95
N GLY A 123 -13.23 5.01 1.06
CA GLY A 123 -11.97 4.44 1.57
C GLY A 123 -10.72 5.21 1.18
N VAL A 124 -9.57 4.57 1.35
CA VAL A 124 -8.25 5.08 0.97
C VAL A 124 -7.51 4.00 0.19
N PHE A 125 -6.81 4.39 -0.86
CA PHE A 125 -5.96 3.50 -1.62
C PHE A 125 -4.49 3.89 -1.44
N LEU A 126 -3.66 2.93 -0.99
CA LEU A 126 -2.23 3.14 -0.76
C LEU A 126 -1.44 2.21 -1.68
N GLN A 127 -0.66 2.80 -2.56
CA GLN A 127 0.23 2.10 -3.46
C GLN A 127 1.64 2.10 -2.87
N MET A 128 2.29 0.94 -2.83
CA MET A 128 3.68 0.82 -2.41
C MET A 128 4.51 0.19 -3.54
N PHE A 129 5.70 0.74 -3.75
CA PHE A 129 6.59 0.35 -4.84
C PHE A 129 7.93 -0.14 -4.30
N HIS A 130 8.84 -0.55 -5.19
CA HIS A 130 10.22 -0.93 -4.84
C HIS A 130 10.32 -2.11 -3.85
N GLY A 131 9.47 -3.12 -4.00
CA GLY A 131 9.63 -4.39 -3.31
C GLY A 131 10.85 -5.20 -3.77
N SER A 132 10.85 -6.49 -3.46
CA SER A 132 11.89 -7.43 -3.91
C SER A 132 12.00 -7.40 -5.45
N VAL A 133 13.21 -7.64 -5.95
CA VAL A 133 13.47 -7.77 -7.38
C VAL A 133 12.83 -9.06 -7.90
N VAL A 134 12.15 -8.97 -9.04
CA VAL A 134 11.61 -10.10 -9.80
C VAL A 134 12.64 -10.45 -10.88
N ASP A 135 12.89 -9.48 -11.75
CA ASP A 135 13.93 -9.47 -12.76
C ASP A 135 14.49 -8.04 -12.90
N HIS A 136 15.48 -7.82 -13.76
CA HIS A 136 15.90 -6.46 -14.09
C HIS A 136 15.06 -5.97 -15.29
N PRO A 137 14.29 -4.86 -15.19
CA PRO A 137 14.19 -3.89 -14.09
C PRO A 137 12.96 -4.07 -13.17
N THR A 138 12.24 -5.19 -13.26
CA THR A 138 10.95 -5.35 -12.59
C THR A 138 11.07 -5.65 -11.08
N LYS A 139 10.29 -4.93 -10.28
CA LYS A 139 10.18 -5.16 -8.83
C LYS A 139 8.74 -5.41 -8.43
N TYR A 140 8.55 -6.14 -7.33
CA TYR A 140 7.22 -6.29 -6.73
C TYR A 140 6.68 -4.95 -6.22
N SER A 141 5.36 -4.83 -6.24
CA SER A 141 4.60 -3.70 -5.72
C SER A 141 3.34 -4.18 -5.00
N SER A 142 2.67 -3.28 -4.30
CA SER A 142 1.42 -3.61 -3.63
C SER A 142 0.44 -2.47 -3.60
N ASN A 143 -0.81 -2.88 -3.46
CA ASN A 143 -2.00 -2.05 -3.41
C ASN A 143 -2.73 -2.40 -2.13
N VAL A 144 -2.86 -1.45 -1.20
CA VAL A 144 -3.59 -1.63 0.05
C VAL A 144 -4.87 -0.80 0.00
N TYR A 145 -6.01 -1.49 -0.04
CA TYR A 145 -7.32 -0.88 0.01
C TYR A 145 -7.80 -0.81 1.45
N PHE A 146 -7.93 0.41 1.98
CA PHE A 146 -8.60 0.66 3.26
C PHE A 146 -10.07 0.93 2.98
N ILE A 147 -10.95 0.04 3.41
CA ILE A 147 -12.39 0.12 3.16
C ILE A 147 -13.08 0.64 4.41
N CYS A 148 -13.93 1.67 4.27
CA CYS A 148 -14.71 2.18 5.39
C CYS A 148 -15.63 1.06 5.94
N ASN A 149 -15.40 0.68 7.19
CA ASN A 149 -16.35 -0.12 7.95
C ASN A 149 -16.40 0.39 9.40
N PRO A 150 -17.43 1.16 9.79
CA PRO A 150 -17.50 1.76 11.12
C PRO A 150 -17.71 0.73 12.23
N LYS A 151 -18.05 -0.52 11.89
CA LYS A 151 -18.29 -1.62 12.84
C LYS A 151 -17.02 -2.43 13.16
N VAL A 152 -15.90 -2.14 12.51
CA VAL A 152 -14.63 -2.86 12.74
C VAL A 152 -13.78 -2.10 13.76
N ASP A 153 -13.67 -2.68 14.96
CA ASP A 153 -12.79 -2.16 16.00
C ASP A 153 -11.35 -2.59 15.85
N VAL A 154 -11.12 -3.85 15.47
CA VAL A 154 -9.79 -4.42 15.24
C VAL A 154 -9.69 -4.85 13.78
N PRO A 155 -8.95 -4.09 12.94
CA PRO A 155 -8.76 -4.43 11.54
C PRO A 155 -8.08 -5.79 11.37
N LYS A 156 -8.55 -6.56 10.41
CA LYS A 156 -7.97 -7.85 10.00
C LYS A 156 -7.63 -7.78 8.51
N PRO A 157 -6.37 -7.51 8.18
CA PRO A 157 -5.94 -7.49 6.78
C PRO A 157 -6.12 -8.85 6.11
N VAL A 158 -6.36 -8.81 4.81
CA VAL A 158 -6.39 -9.99 3.94
C VAL A 158 -5.57 -9.67 2.69
N MET A 159 -4.80 -10.64 2.20
CA MET A 159 -4.23 -10.56 0.86
C MET A 159 -5.26 -11.13 -0.12
N GLU A 160 -5.82 -10.32 -0.99
CA GLU A 160 -6.92 -10.76 -1.86
C GLU A 160 -6.40 -11.61 -3.01
N HIS A 161 -5.40 -11.12 -3.72
CA HIS A 161 -4.76 -11.79 -4.85
C HIS A 161 -3.46 -11.06 -5.23
N VAL A 162 -2.66 -11.69 -6.10
CA VAL A 162 -1.69 -10.99 -6.95
C VAL A 162 -2.31 -10.86 -8.32
N LYS A 163 -2.32 -9.65 -8.88
CA LYS A 163 -2.96 -9.41 -10.17
C LYS A 163 -2.22 -10.18 -11.26
N ALA A 164 -2.94 -11.04 -11.98
CA ALA A 164 -2.38 -11.90 -13.02
C ALA A 164 -1.62 -11.10 -14.08
N GLY A 165 -0.47 -11.62 -14.52
CA GLY A 165 0.42 -10.95 -15.48
C GLY A 165 1.09 -9.68 -14.93
N THR A 166 1.05 -9.47 -13.61
CA THR A 166 1.72 -8.37 -12.93
C THR A 166 2.42 -8.85 -11.66
N ASN A 167 3.36 -8.05 -11.16
CA ASN A 167 4.06 -8.30 -9.90
C ASN A 167 3.46 -7.45 -8.75
N GLN A 168 2.13 -7.35 -8.72
CA GLN A 168 1.41 -6.49 -7.78
C GLN A 168 0.44 -7.26 -6.89
N ALA A 169 0.70 -7.26 -5.58
CA ALA A 169 -0.18 -7.83 -4.57
C ALA A 169 -1.27 -6.85 -4.13
N HIS A 170 -2.49 -7.34 -3.96
CA HIS A 170 -3.64 -6.57 -3.48
C HIS A 170 -3.99 -7.01 -2.06
N PHE A 171 -4.06 -6.04 -1.16
CA PHE A 171 -4.41 -6.22 0.24
C PHE A 171 -5.65 -5.40 0.56
N ARG A 172 -6.50 -5.93 1.43
CA ARG A 172 -7.69 -5.24 1.91
C ARG A 172 -7.68 -5.15 3.42
N ILE A 173 -8.01 -3.97 3.94
CA ILE A 173 -8.12 -3.68 5.36
C ILE A 173 -9.45 -2.95 5.59
N GLU A 174 -10.41 -3.62 6.19
CA GLU A 174 -11.62 -2.95 6.69
C GLU A 174 -11.29 -2.20 7.99
N THR A 175 -11.70 -0.94 8.07
CA THR A 175 -11.44 -0.12 9.25
C THR A 175 -12.39 1.07 9.35
N LYS A 176 -12.68 1.49 10.58
CA LYS A 176 -13.40 2.73 10.84
C LYS A 176 -12.59 4.00 10.55
N TYR A 177 -11.26 3.89 10.40
CA TYR A 177 -10.38 5.04 10.12
C TYR A 177 -10.32 5.43 8.63
N ALA A 178 -10.91 4.60 7.76
CA ALA A 178 -11.11 4.91 6.34
C ALA A 178 -12.55 5.41 6.07
N CYS A 179 -13.30 5.67 7.14
CA CYS A 179 -14.51 6.48 7.13
C CYS A 179 -14.14 7.92 7.47
#